data_AF-A0A2N1VBW7-F1
#
_entry.id   AF-A0A2N1VBW7-F1
#
_cell.length_a   1.000
_cell.length_b   1.000
_cell.length_c   1.000
_cell.angle_alpha   90.00
_cell.angle_beta   90.00
_cell.angle_gamma   90.00
#
_symmetry.space_group_name_H-M   'P 1'
#
loop_
_entity.id
_entity.type
_entity.pdbx_description
1 polymer ?
#
loop_
_entity_poly.entity_id
_entity_poly.type
_entity_poly.pdbx_seq_one_letter_code
_entity_poly.pdbx_strand_id
1 'polypeptide(L)'
;MKTRWFFLVAILSTLLFTGSTFADVNKDAPKANTYEAIEMNRLIGLASDNQGLRVSCTFNLGEMKSEKAVIPLMKLLREGETYEERVIAALSLIKIGNAQGVYLVSRLAKFCECDKTRRICEKFYNGYLYEKYKEEHPAASATLASK
;
A
#
# COMPACT_ATOMS: atom_id res chain seq x y z
N MET A 1 -31.79 -27.21 -56.45
CA MET A 1 -31.60 -27.39 -54.99
C MET A 1 -30.14 -27.34 -54.56
N LYS A 2 -29.20 -27.96 -55.30
CA LYS A 2 -27.77 -28.01 -54.93
C LYS A 2 -27.09 -26.63 -54.85
N THR A 3 -27.36 -25.71 -55.79
CA THR A 3 -26.79 -24.36 -55.77
C THR A 3 -27.21 -23.53 -54.56
N ARG A 4 -28.49 -23.57 -54.17
CA ARG A 4 -29.00 -22.93 -52.94
C ARG A 4 -28.35 -23.48 -51.67
N TRP A 5 -28.09 -24.78 -51.63
CA TRP A 5 -27.36 -25.43 -50.53
C TRP A 5 -25.90 -24.96 -50.45
N PHE A 6 -25.23 -24.84 -51.59
CA PHE A 6 -23.86 -24.28 -51.63
C PHE A 6 -23.80 -22.84 -51.13
N PHE A 7 -24.77 -22.00 -51.48
CA PHE A 7 -24.83 -20.62 -50.97
C PHE A 7 -25.06 -20.57 -49.45
N LEU A 8 -25.91 -21.44 -48.90
CA LEU A 8 -26.15 -21.51 -47.46
C LEU A 8 -24.92 -21.99 -46.68
N VAL A 9 -24.22 -23.00 -47.20
CA VAL A 9 -22.97 -23.48 -46.59
C VAL A 9 -21.87 -22.42 -46.67
N ALA A 10 -21.79 -21.66 -47.76
CA ALA A 10 -20.84 -20.57 -47.90
C ALA A 10 -21.09 -19.45 -46.88
N ILE A 11 -22.35 -19.06 -46.65
CA ILE A 11 -22.74 -18.05 -45.66
C ILE A 11 -22.49 -18.53 -44.23
N LEU A 12 -22.75 -19.82 -43.95
CA LEU A 12 -22.49 -20.39 -42.63
C LEU A 12 -20.98 -20.46 -42.33
N SER A 13 -20.17 -20.79 -43.34
CA SER A 13 -18.71 -20.81 -43.23
C SER A 13 -18.14 -19.42 -42.93
N THR A 14 -18.63 -18.37 -43.60
CA THR A 14 -18.17 -16.99 -43.35
C THR A 14 -18.57 -16.51 -41.95
N LEU A 15 -19.77 -16.85 -41.47
CA LEU A 15 -20.22 -16.54 -40.11
C LEU A 15 -19.36 -17.24 -39.03
N LEU A 16 -18.98 -18.49 -39.25
CA LEU A 16 -18.11 -19.23 -38.32
C LEU A 16 -16.67 -18.71 -38.32
N PHE A 17 -16.18 -18.22 -39.45
CA PHE A 17 -14.81 -17.67 -39.55
C PHE A 17 -14.67 -16.29 -38.89
N THR A 18 -15.73 -15.48 -38.86
CA THR A 18 -15.74 -14.21 -38.11
C THR A 18 -15.78 -14.38 -36.59
N GLY A 19 -16.05 -15.59 -36.08
CA GLY A 19 -16.15 -15.89 -34.65
C GLY A 19 -14.81 -16.09 -33.94
N SER A 20 -13.70 -16.23 -34.67
CA SER A 20 -12.35 -16.30 -34.08
C SER A 20 -11.75 -14.90 -33.99
N THR A 21 -12.25 -14.09 -33.06
CA THR A 21 -11.45 -12.97 -32.53
C THR A 21 -10.25 -13.59 -31.82
N PHE A 22 -9.08 -13.57 -32.45
CA PHE A 22 -7.85 -13.83 -31.72
C PHE A 22 -7.76 -12.80 -30.60
N ALA A 23 -7.60 -13.27 -29.36
CA ALA A 23 -7.28 -12.40 -28.25
C ALA A 23 -5.92 -11.76 -28.55
N ASP A 24 -5.93 -10.51 -29.03
CA ASP A 24 -4.73 -9.70 -29.13
C ASP A 24 -4.32 -9.33 -27.70
N VAL A 25 -3.48 -10.16 -27.09
CA VAL A 25 -2.79 -9.80 -25.86
C VAL A 25 -1.81 -8.71 -26.25
N ASN A 26 -2.19 -7.45 -26.04
CA ASN A 26 -1.34 -6.30 -26.28
C ASN A 26 -0.07 -6.42 -25.43
N LYS A 27 1.00 -6.95 -26.03
CA LYS A 27 2.31 -7.13 -25.40
C LYS A 27 3.00 -5.79 -25.09
N ASP A 28 2.51 -4.72 -25.72
CA ASP A 28 2.95 -3.34 -25.57
C ASP A 28 2.02 -2.52 -24.68
N ALA A 29 1.01 -3.15 -24.05
CA ALA A 29 0.28 -2.51 -22.96
C ALA A 29 1.33 -2.05 -21.94
N PRO A 30 1.37 -0.76 -21.55
CA PRO A 30 2.39 -0.25 -20.64
C PRO A 30 2.35 -1.15 -19.42
N LYS A 31 3.46 -1.84 -19.13
CA LYS A 31 3.59 -2.75 -17.98
C LYS A 31 2.95 -2.05 -16.79
N ALA A 32 1.81 -2.55 -16.33
CA ALA A 32 1.02 -2.00 -15.22
C ALA A 32 1.73 -2.10 -13.85
N ASN A 33 3.05 -2.26 -13.88
CA ASN A 33 3.93 -2.62 -12.79
C ASN A 33 4.99 -1.52 -12.56
N THR A 34 4.82 -0.32 -13.11
CA THR A 34 5.65 0.81 -12.70
C THR A 34 5.41 1.07 -11.21
N TYR A 35 6.49 1.28 -10.46
CA TYR A 35 6.43 1.58 -9.02
C TYR A 35 5.41 2.69 -8.72
N GLU A 36 5.36 3.70 -9.58
CA GLU A 36 4.40 4.81 -9.50
C GLU A 36 2.94 4.37 -9.64
N ALA A 37 2.63 3.42 -10.53
CA ALA A 37 1.28 2.90 -10.70
C ALA A 37 0.86 2.08 -9.46
N ILE A 38 1.78 1.29 -8.90
CA ILE A 38 1.54 0.55 -7.65
C ILE A 38 1.31 1.53 -6.50
N GLU A 39 2.19 2.53 -6.34
CA GLU A 39 2.08 3.57 -5.32
C GLU A 39 0.74 4.31 -5.43
N MET A 40 0.37 4.73 -6.65
CA MET A 40 -0.90 5.41 -6.93
C MET A 40 -2.10 4.53 -6.56
N ASN A 41 -2.09 3.25 -6.95
CA ASN A 41 -3.15 2.31 -6.61
C ASN A 41 -3.28 2.12 -5.09
N ARG A 42 -2.18 2.13 -4.34
CA ARG A 42 -2.22 2.06 -2.87
C ARG A 42 -2.73 3.36 -2.26
N LEU A 43 -2.37 4.52 -2.81
CA LEU A 43 -2.93 5.81 -2.38
C LEU A 43 -4.46 5.87 -2.62
N ILE A 44 -4.94 5.34 -3.75
CA ILE A 44 -6.37 5.20 -4.03
C ILE A 44 -7.03 4.26 -3.02
N GLY A 45 -6.42 3.09 -2.77
CA GLY A 45 -6.94 2.10 -1.83
C GLY A 45 -6.98 2.60 -0.38
N LEU A 46 -6.06 3.49 0.01
CA LEU A 46 -6.06 4.16 1.32
C LEU A 46 -7.31 5.03 1.55
N ALA A 47 -7.90 5.55 0.48
CA ALA A 47 -9.12 6.35 0.53
C ALA A 47 -10.41 5.52 0.30
N SER A 48 -10.32 4.19 0.29
CA SER A 48 -11.47 3.31 0.06
C SER A 48 -12.41 3.26 1.27
N ASP A 49 -13.70 3.04 1.03
CA ASP A 49 -14.66 2.74 2.10
C ASP A 49 -14.45 1.36 2.74
N ASN A 50 -13.66 0.49 2.11
CA ASN A 50 -13.32 -0.82 2.67
C ASN A 50 -12.16 -0.71 3.66
N GLN A 51 -12.45 -0.90 4.95
CA GLN A 51 -11.45 -0.86 6.03
C GLN A 51 -10.26 -1.80 5.77
N GLY A 52 -10.50 -3.04 5.32
CA GLY A 52 -9.44 -4.00 5.03
C GLY A 52 -8.50 -3.52 3.93
N LEU A 53 -9.06 -2.89 2.89
CA LEU A 53 -8.26 -2.28 1.82
C LEU A 53 -7.46 -1.08 2.33
N ARG A 54 -8.06 -0.21 3.16
CA ARG A 54 -7.34 0.92 3.78
C ARG A 54 -6.16 0.46 4.62
N VAL A 55 -6.36 -0.53 5.48
CA VAL A 55 -5.31 -1.09 6.36
C VAL A 55 -4.19 -1.73 5.52
N SER A 56 -4.56 -2.57 4.55
CA SER A 56 -3.58 -3.22 3.67
C SER A 56 -2.77 -2.19 2.88
N CYS A 57 -3.45 -1.19 2.28
CA CYS A 57 -2.78 -0.15 1.52
C CYS A 57 -1.89 0.73 2.38
N THR A 58 -2.32 1.07 3.60
CA THR A 58 -1.51 1.78 4.59
C THR A 58 -0.21 1.06 4.89
N PHE A 59 -0.28 -0.24 5.16
CA PHE A 59 0.91 -1.05 5.45
C PHE A 59 1.87 -1.04 4.25
N ASN A 60 1.34 -1.31 3.05
CA ASN A 60 2.13 -1.34 1.82
C ASN A 60 2.84 0.00 1.57
N LEU A 61 2.16 1.14 1.75
CA LEU A 61 2.76 2.46 1.59
C LEU A 61 3.90 2.71 2.58
N GLY A 62 3.79 2.16 3.79
CA GLY A 62 4.85 2.14 4.80
C GLY A 62 6.07 1.34 4.37
N GLU A 63 5.87 0.11 3.89
CA GLU A 63 6.94 -0.75 3.36
C GLU A 63 7.63 -0.13 2.15
N MET A 64 6.85 0.53 1.28
CA MET A 64 7.35 1.22 0.10
C MET A 64 8.12 2.51 0.44
N LYS A 65 8.04 3.00 1.69
CA LYS A 65 8.55 4.32 2.11
C LYS A 65 8.00 5.46 1.25
N SER A 66 6.72 5.42 0.92
CA SER A 66 6.08 6.42 0.06
C SER A 66 5.96 7.77 0.78
N GLU A 67 6.74 8.76 0.34
CA GLU A 67 6.65 10.14 0.83
C GLU A 67 5.28 10.78 0.51
N LYS A 68 4.65 10.38 -0.61
CA LYS A 68 3.31 10.85 -0.99
C LYS A 68 2.23 10.42 0.00
N ALA A 69 2.47 9.34 0.74
CA ALA A 69 1.53 8.82 1.73
C ALA A 69 1.58 9.53 3.09
N VAL A 70 2.62 10.33 3.38
CA VAL A 70 2.83 10.90 4.72
C VAL A 70 1.60 11.68 5.22
N ILE A 71 1.08 12.61 4.43
CA ILE A 71 -0.09 13.42 4.82
C ILE A 71 -1.37 12.56 4.97
N PRO A 72 -1.75 11.69 4.00
CA PRO A 72 -2.84 10.75 4.18
C PRO A 72 -2.73 9.86 5.42
N LEU A 73 -1.55 9.32 5.71
CA LEU A 73 -1.30 8.46 6.87
C LEU A 73 -1.37 9.24 8.19
N MET A 74 -0.88 10.49 8.21
CA MET A 74 -1.06 11.39 9.35
C MET A 74 -2.54 11.66 9.64
N LYS A 75 -3.37 11.81 8.60
CA LYS A 75 -4.83 11.94 8.75
C LYS A 75 -5.41 10.64 9.33
N LEU A 76 -5.08 9.48 8.76
CA LEU A 76 -5.57 8.19 9.23
C LEU A 76 -5.20 7.91 10.71
N LEU A 77 -4.01 8.32 11.16
CA LEU A 77 -3.61 8.17 12.56
C LEU A 77 -4.48 9.01 13.53
N ARG A 78 -4.90 10.22 13.11
CA ARG A 78 -5.74 11.10 13.94
C ARG A 78 -7.21 10.76 13.88
N GLU A 79 -7.69 10.40 12.70
CA GLU A 79 -9.12 10.35 12.35
C GLU A 79 -9.61 8.94 12.02
N GLY A 80 -8.72 7.93 12.01
CA GLY A 80 -9.09 6.54 11.73
C GLY A 80 -10.21 6.04 12.64
N GLU A 81 -11.16 5.36 12.03
CA GLU A 81 -12.39 4.87 12.65
C GLU A 81 -12.07 3.76 13.65
N THR A 82 -11.13 2.90 13.26
CA THR A 82 -10.73 1.70 13.99
C THR A 82 -9.37 1.87 14.65
N TYR A 83 -9.14 1.08 15.70
CA TYR A 83 -7.85 1.06 16.37
C TYR A 83 -6.76 0.50 15.46
N GLU A 84 -7.10 -0.50 14.64
CA GLU A 84 -6.24 -1.15 13.65
C GLU A 84 -5.69 -0.15 12.64
N GLU A 85 -6.53 0.75 12.12
CA GLU A 85 -6.13 1.83 11.21
C GLU A 85 -5.11 2.78 11.84
N ARG A 86 -5.32 3.17 13.09
CA ARG A 86 -4.39 4.05 13.82
C ARG A 86 -3.07 3.35 14.10
N VAL A 87 -3.11 2.07 14.48
CA VAL A 87 -1.90 1.26 14.69
C VAL A 87 -1.09 1.18 13.41
N ILE A 88 -1.71 0.80 12.30
CA ILE A 88 -1.00 0.59 11.05
C ILE A 88 -0.49 1.92 10.48
N ALA A 89 -1.25 3.01 10.63
CA ALA A 89 -0.81 4.34 10.21
C ALA A 89 0.45 4.81 10.96
N ALA A 90 0.49 4.67 12.28
CA ALA A 90 1.67 5.02 13.06
C ALA A 90 2.88 4.15 12.71
N LEU A 91 2.70 2.84 12.52
CA LEU A 91 3.78 1.95 12.07
C LEU A 91 4.32 2.39 10.71
N SER A 92 3.44 2.64 9.73
CA SER A 92 3.83 3.07 8.39
C SER A 92 4.55 4.41 8.39
N LEU A 93 4.11 5.39 9.20
CA LEU A 93 4.80 6.67 9.34
C LEU A 93 6.23 6.51 9.89
N ILE A 94 6.44 5.62 10.87
CA ILE A 94 7.77 5.32 11.39
C ILE A 94 8.64 4.64 10.34
N LYS A 95 8.09 3.70 9.56
CA LYS A 95 8.81 3.01 8.48
C LYS A 95 9.22 3.95 7.34
N ILE A 96 8.36 4.90 6.99
CA ILE A 96 8.68 5.95 6.01
C ILE A 96 9.83 6.82 6.55
N GLY A 97 9.79 7.17 7.84
CA GLY A 97 10.86 7.92 8.49
C GLY A 97 10.86 9.42 8.18
N ASN A 98 9.85 9.91 7.45
CA ASN A 98 9.66 11.34 7.20
C ASN A 98 9.47 12.09 8.53
N ALA A 99 10.16 13.22 8.67
CA ALA A 99 10.20 14.01 9.91
C ALA A 99 8.81 14.44 10.41
N GLN A 100 7.88 14.78 9.52
CA GLN A 100 6.52 15.18 9.90
C GLN A 100 5.72 14.01 10.50
N GLY A 101 5.85 12.83 9.89
CA GLY A 101 5.23 11.61 10.35
C GLY A 101 5.77 11.17 11.72
N VAL A 102 7.10 11.10 11.83
CA VAL A 102 7.79 10.76 13.09
C VAL A 102 7.43 11.75 14.19
N TYR A 103 7.39 13.05 13.87
CA TYR A 103 6.99 14.09 14.82
C TYR A 103 5.57 13.86 15.35
N LEU A 104 4.59 13.59 14.47
CA LEU A 104 3.21 13.30 14.89
C LEU A 104 3.14 12.09 15.82
N VAL A 105 3.83 11.00 15.48
CA VAL A 105 3.87 9.79 16.32
C VAL A 105 4.47 10.12 17.70
N SER A 106 5.57 10.87 17.75
CA SER A 106 6.19 11.30 19.02
C SER A 106 5.27 12.19 19.87
N ARG A 107 4.48 13.04 19.22
CA ARG A 107 3.53 13.94 19.89
C ARG A 107 2.38 13.14 20.49
N LEU A 108 1.84 12.17 19.75
CA LEU A 108 0.78 11.31 20.25
C LEU A 108 1.26 10.34 21.34
N ALA A 109 2.52 9.90 21.29
CA ALA A 109 3.12 9.12 22.37
C ALA A 109 3.13 9.87 23.72
N LYS A 110 3.25 11.21 23.69
CA LYS A 110 3.34 12.05 24.90
C LYS A 110 2.00 12.61 25.35
N PHE A 111 1.16 13.04 24.41
CA PHE A 111 0.02 13.90 24.69
C PHE A 111 -1.32 13.34 24.22
N CYS A 112 -1.37 12.12 23.66
CA CYS A 112 -2.65 11.56 23.25
C CYS A 112 -3.49 11.15 24.47
N GLU A 113 -4.72 11.64 24.53
CA GLU A 113 -5.69 11.28 25.58
C GLU A 113 -6.10 9.81 25.51
N CYS A 114 -6.14 9.22 24.30
CA CYS A 114 -6.46 7.81 24.12
C CYS A 114 -5.27 6.94 24.55
N ASP A 115 -5.38 6.29 25.71
CA ASP A 115 -4.37 5.40 26.27
C ASP A 115 -3.90 4.30 25.31
N LYS A 116 -4.80 3.76 24.50
CA LYS A 116 -4.43 2.73 23.52
C LYS A 116 -3.50 3.36 22.48
N THR A 117 -3.93 4.40 21.78
CA THR A 117 -3.14 5.10 20.75
C THR A 117 -1.81 5.63 21.28
N ARG A 118 -1.81 6.22 22.49
CA ARG A 118 -0.60 6.68 23.18
C ARG A 118 0.44 5.57 23.31
N ARG A 119 0.03 4.40 23.85
CA ARG A 119 0.94 3.24 24.04
C ARG A 119 1.51 2.71 22.74
N ILE A 120 0.72 2.66 21.67
CA ILE A 120 1.24 2.18 20.38
C ILE A 120 2.26 3.17 19.82
N CYS A 121 1.94 4.47 19.87
CA CYS A 121 2.82 5.51 19.35
C CYS A 121 4.14 5.53 20.12
N GLU A 122 4.07 5.37 21.45
CA GLU A 122 5.24 5.23 22.31
C GLU A 122 6.08 4.02 21.91
N LYS A 123 5.48 2.84 21.72
CA LYS A 123 6.19 1.64 21.29
C LYS A 123 6.93 1.84 19.96
N PHE A 124 6.26 2.37 18.94
CA PHE A 124 6.87 2.56 17.62
C PHE A 124 7.91 3.69 17.62
N TYR A 125 7.67 4.77 18.35
CA TYR A 125 8.64 5.85 18.48
C TYR A 125 9.89 5.42 19.24
N ASN A 126 9.76 4.65 20.32
CA ASN A 126 10.91 4.09 21.03
C ASN A 126 11.70 3.11 20.14
N GLY A 127 11.02 2.30 19.33
CA GLY A 127 11.67 1.47 18.32
C GLY A 127 12.47 2.29 17.30
N TYR A 128 11.88 3.39 16.81
CA TYR A 128 12.56 4.33 15.92
C TYR A 128 13.83 4.94 16.56
N LEU A 129 13.73 5.40 17.81
CA LEU A 129 14.87 5.95 18.55
C LEU A 129 15.96 4.89 18.77
N TYR A 130 15.57 3.64 19.04
CA TYR A 130 16.50 2.55 19.23
C TYR A 130 17.29 2.24 17.96
N GLU A 131 16.64 2.17 16.80
CA GLU A 131 17.34 1.97 15.53
C GLU A 131 18.27 3.15 15.21
N LYS A 132 17.81 4.38 15.40
CA LYS A 132 18.64 5.58 15.23
C LYS A 132 19.87 5.57 16.16
N TYR A 133 19.69 5.17 17.41
CA TYR A 133 20.80 5.04 18.36
C TYR A 133 21.85 4.01 17.90
N LYS A 134 21.42 2.86 17.35
CA LYS A 134 22.36 1.85 16.80
C LYS A 134 23.11 2.37 15.58
N GLU A 135 22.45 3.11 14.70
CA GLU A 135 23.07 3.74 13.54
C GLU A 135 24.17 4.72 13.97
N GLU A 136 23.93 5.49 15.04
CA GLU A 136 24.90 6.43 15.62
C GLU A 136 26.00 5.72 16.45
N HIS A 137 25.72 4.55 17.04
CA HIS A 137 26.63 3.83 17.95
C HIS A 137 26.80 2.34 17.58
N PRO A 138 27.41 2.02 16.42
CA PRO A 138 27.51 0.64 15.93
C PRO A 138 28.31 -0.30 16.84
N ALA A 139 29.28 0.21 17.62
CA ALA A 139 30.04 -0.60 18.57
C ALA A 139 29.21 -1.04 19.80
N ALA A 140 28.25 -0.21 20.24
CA ALA A 140 27.40 -0.52 21.39
C ALA A 140 26.30 -1.54 21.05
N SER A 141 25.87 -1.61 19.78
CA SER A 141 24.84 -2.54 19.33
C SER A 141 25.33 -4.00 19.30
N ALA A 142 26.62 -4.22 18.98
CA ALA A 142 27.25 -5.54 18.98
C ALA A 142 27.30 -6.18 20.38
N THR A 143 27.44 -5.37 21.43
CA THR A 143 27.51 -5.85 22.83
C THR A 143 26.13 -6.16 23.43
N LEU A 144 25.07 -5.55 22.90
CA LEU A 144 23.69 -5.79 23.31
C LEU A 144 23.10 -7.06 22.69
N ALA A 145 23.54 -7.44 21.49
CA ALA A 145 23.09 -8.66 20.80
C ALA A 145 23.76 -9.95 21.31
N SER A 146 24.84 -9.84 22.09
CA SER A 146 25.59 -10.96 22.65
C SER A 146 25.15 -11.36 24.07
N LYS A 147 24.06 -10.80 24.60
CA LYS A 147 23.47 -11.11 25.90
C LYS A 147 22.04 -11.57 25.72
#